data_AF-A0A4R6J2H7-F1
#
_entry.id   AF-A0A4R6J2H7-F1
#
_cell.length_a   1.000
_cell.length_b   1.000
_cell.length_c   1.000
_cell.angle_alpha   90.00
_cell.angle_beta   90.00
_cell.angle_gamma   90.00
#
_symmetry.space_group_name_H-M   'P 1'
#
loop_
_entity.id
_entity.type
_entity.pdbx_description
1 polymer ?
#
loop_
_entity_poly.entity_id
_entity_poly.type
_entity_poly.pdbx_seq_one_letter_code
_entity_poly.pdbx_strand_id
1 'polypeptide(L)'
;MCTSEVNRTKERLTRFAAASNLELAAIFVEEDTRSPAAFGRLLDAVIRDQVEVVLLPSMLHLIVLGDPGHIKDYFEAATGARVVTMP
;
A
#
# COMPACT_ATOMS: atom_id res chain seq x y z
N MET A 1 8.98 -4.53 -13.59
CA MET A 1 7.78 -5.40 -13.47
C MET A 1 7.07 -5.46 -14.81
N CYS A 2 6.43 -6.59 -15.15
CA CYS A 2 5.58 -6.67 -16.35
C CYS A 2 4.26 -5.93 -16.09
N THR A 3 3.80 -5.12 -17.05
CA THR A 3 2.54 -4.38 -16.96
C THR A 3 1.33 -5.28 -16.67
N SER A 4 1.33 -6.51 -17.20
CA SER A 4 0.29 -7.51 -16.95
C SER A 4 0.20 -7.93 -15.47
N GLU A 5 1.33 -8.12 -14.80
CA GLU A 5 1.39 -8.51 -13.38
C GLU A 5 0.92 -7.37 -12.48
N VAL A 6 1.30 -6.13 -12.81
CA VAL A 6 0.80 -4.93 -12.13
C VAL A 6 -0.72 -4.83 -12.27
N ASN A 7 -1.25 -4.97 -13.49
CA ASN A 7 -2.69 -4.85 -13.74
C ASN A 7 -3.49 -5.94 -13.02
N ARG A 8 -3.04 -7.20 -13.06
CA ARG A 8 -3.67 -8.29 -12.31
C ARG A 8 -3.68 -8.00 -10.80
N THR A 9 -2.61 -7.42 -10.27
CA THR A 9 -2.53 -7.07 -8.84
C THR A 9 -3.49 -5.92 -8.50
N LYS A 10 -3.60 -4.90 -9.36
CA LYS A 10 -4.60 -3.82 -9.21
C LYS A 10 -6.02 -4.38 -9.18
N GLU A 11 -6.37 -5.27 -10.10
CA GLU A 11 -7.68 -5.92 -10.12
C GLU A 11 -7.96 -6.72 -8.85
N ARG A 12 -6.95 -7.43 -8.32
CA ARG A 12 -7.09 -8.15 -7.04
C ARG A 12 -7.30 -7.18 -5.87
N LEU A 13 -6.56 -6.07 -5.81
CA LEU A 13 -6.73 -5.01 -4.81
C LEU A 13 -8.15 -4.44 -4.84
N THR A 14 -8.63 -4.04 -6.02
CA THR A 14 -9.99 -3.51 -6.19
C THR A 14 -11.05 -4.52 -5.76
N ARG A 15 -10.89 -5.79 -6.15
CA ARG A 15 -11.83 -6.85 -5.76
C ARG A 15 -11.84 -7.08 -4.25
N PHE A 16 -10.67 -7.09 -3.61
CA PHE A 16 -10.54 -7.28 -2.17
C PHE A 16 -11.14 -6.10 -1.38
N ALA A 17 -10.88 -4.87 -1.82
CA ALA A 17 -11.47 -3.67 -1.21
C ALA A 17 -13.00 -3.72 -1.27
N ALA A 18 -13.57 -4.01 -2.44
CA ALA A 18 -15.02 -4.15 -2.61
C ALA A 18 -15.61 -5.26 -1.72
N ALA A 19 -14.97 -6.43 -1.65
CA ALA A 19 -15.43 -7.53 -0.80
C ALA A 19 -15.32 -7.22 0.71
N SER A 20 -14.46 -6.28 1.09
CA SER A 20 -14.24 -5.86 2.48
C SER A 20 -15.03 -4.59 2.86
N ASN A 21 -15.95 -4.13 2.01
CA ASN A 21 -16.68 -2.85 2.15
C ASN A 21 -15.75 -1.63 2.32
N LEU A 22 -14.59 -1.67 1.67
CA LEU A 22 -13.65 -0.55 1.62
C LEU A 22 -13.80 0.19 0.30
N GLU A 23 -13.84 1.52 0.37
CA GLU A 23 -13.73 2.38 -0.81
C GLU A 23 -12.26 2.62 -1.13
N LEU A 24 -11.84 2.25 -2.34
CA LEU A 24 -10.44 2.38 -2.75
C LEU A 24 -10.19 3.77 -3.37
N ALA A 25 -9.58 4.66 -2.60
CA ALA A 25 -9.31 6.04 -3.03
C ALA A 25 -8.25 6.14 -4.14
N ALA A 26 -7.15 5.38 -4.04
CA ALA A 26 -6.05 5.41 -5.01
C ALA A 26 -5.20 4.12 -4.96
N ILE A 27 -4.47 3.84 -6.04
CA ILE A 27 -3.44 2.79 -6.09
C ILE A 27 -2.12 3.39 -6.52
N PHE A 28 -1.07 3.16 -5.73
CA PHE A 28 0.29 3.61 -5.99
C PHE A 28 1.16 2.43 -6.42
N VAL A 29 1.93 2.61 -7.49
CA VAL A 29 2.81 1.57 -8.04
C VAL A 29 4.19 2.16 -8.26
N GLU A 30 5.23 1.44 -7.81
CA GLU A 30 6.61 1.80 -8.07
C GLU A 30 6.98 1.55 -9.53
N GLU A 31 7.61 2.55 -10.15
CA GLU A 31 8.12 2.44 -11.53
C GLU A 31 9.55 1.92 -11.58
N ASP A 32 10.33 2.13 -10.51
CA ASP A 32 11.71 1.68 -10.34
C ASP A 32 11.88 1.07 -8.94
N THR A 33 12.70 0.03 -8.82
CA THR A 33 13.00 -0.63 -7.54
C THR A 33 14.07 0.07 -6.72
N ARG A 34 14.73 1.09 -7.28
CA ARG A 34 15.84 1.81 -6.64
C ARG A 34 15.40 2.98 -5.75
N SER A 35 14.17 3.43 -5.86
CA SER A 35 13.62 4.53 -5.06
C SER A 35 12.15 4.29 -4.75
N PRO A 36 11.71 4.39 -3.48
CA PRO A 36 10.33 4.17 -3.08
C PRO A 36 9.46 5.43 -3.29
N ALA A 37 9.40 5.93 -4.53
CA ALA A 37 8.72 7.18 -4.85
C ALA A 37 7.18 7.07 -4.75
N ALA A 38 6.62 5.92 -5.11
CA ALA A 38 5.20 5.66 -4.95
C ALA A 38 4.81 5.50 -3.48
N PHE A 39 5.68 4.93 -2.65
CA PHE A 39 5.49 4.89 -1.20
C PHE A 39 5.42 6.28 -0.58
N GLY A 40 6.32 7.21 -0.96
CA GLY A 40 6.26 8.59 -0.50
C GLY A 40 4.90 9.25 -0.81
N ARG A 41 4.43 9.09 -2.06
CA ARG A 41 3.10 9.59 -2.47
C ARG A 41 1.94 8.92 -1.71
N LEU A 42 2.06 7.64 -1.40
CA LEU A 42 1.10 6.91 -0.58
C LEU A 42 1.05 7.50 0.84
N LEU A 43 2.20 7.73 1.47
CA LEU A 43 2.28 8.34 2.79
C LEU A 43 1.65 9.74 2.79
N ASP A 44 1.99 10.56 1.80
CA ASP A 44 1.42 11.91 1.66
C ASP A 44 -0.11 11.87 1.50
N ALA A 45 -0.63 10.92 0.70
CA ALA A 45 -2.07 10.75 0.53
C ALA A 45 -2.76 10.28 1.81
N VAL A 46 -2.15 9.34 2.54
CA VAL A 46 -2.69 8.83 3.80
C VAL A 46 -2.80 9.95 4.84
N ILE A 47 -1.77 10.77 4.97
CA ILE A 47 -1.77 11.91 5.91
C ILE A 47 -2.77 12.99 5.47
N ARG A 48 -2.73 13.40 4.20
CA ARG A 48 -3.55 14.50 3.69
C ARG A 48 -5.04 14.16 3.69
N ASP A 49 -5.37 12.94 3.26
CA ASP A 49 -6.75 12.53 3.01
C ASP A 49 -7.33 11.72 4.19
N GLN A 50 -6.59 11.61 5.31
CA GLN A 50 -6.95 10.87 6.52
C GLN A 50 -7.41 9.44 6.23
N VAL A 51 -6.67 8.73 5.40
CA VAL A 51 -7.01 7.36 4.98
C VAL A 51 -6.92 6.42 6.18
N GLU A 52 -7.99 5.68 6.45
CA GLU A 52 -8.07 4.77 7.60
C GLU A 52 -7.40 3.40 7.35
N VAL A 53 -7.33 2.96 6.10
CA VAL A 53 -6.83 1.63 5.73
C VAL A 53 -5.89 1.69 4.53
N VAL A 54 -4.69 1.12 4.69
CA VAL A 54 -3.73 0.92 3.61
C VAL A 54 -3.67 -0.56 3.24
N LEU A 55 -3.97 -0.87 1.97
CA LEU A 55 -3.89 -2.22 1.45
C LEU A 55 -2.52 -2.48 0.81
N LEU A 56 -1.88 -3.58 1.21
CA LEU A 56 -0.65 -4.08 0.59
C LEU A 56 -0.86 -5.46 -0.02
N PRO A 57 -0.25 -5.79 -1.18
CA PRO A 57 -0.28 -7.16 -1.69
C PRO A 57 0.47 -8.14 -0.77
N SER A 58 1.52 -7.67 -0.08
CA SER A 58 2.24 -8.42 0.95
C SER A 58 3.12 -7.48 1.79
N MET A 59 3.50 -7.90 3.01
CA MET A 59 4.44 -7.16 3.85
C MET A 59 5.81 -6.94 3.19
N LEU A 60 6.21 -7.80 2.25
CA LEU A 60 7.48 -7.66 1.53
C LEU A 60 7.58 -6.38 0.71
N HIS A 61 6.46 -5.69 0.43
CA HIS A 61 6.48 -4.39 -0.24
C HIS A 61 7.14 -3.28 0.62
N LEU A 62 7.35 -3.52 1.92
CA LEU A 62 8.03 -2.58 2.82
C LEU A 62 9.53 -2.91 3.00
N ILE A 63 10.03 -4.02 2.45
CA ILE A 63 11.40 -4.50 2.75
C ILE A 63 12.50 -3.51 2.35
N VAL A 64 12.27 -2.70 1.32
CA VAL A 64 13.21 -1.69 0.86
C VAL A 64 13.37 -0.53 1.86
N LEU A 65 12.40 -0.36 2.76
CA LEU A 65 12.39 0.67 3.80
C LEU A 65 13.03 0.19 5.11
N GLY A 66 13.25 -1.13 5.26
CA GLY A 66 13.78 -1.74 6.47
C GLY A 66 13.03 -3.01 6.86
N ASP A 67 13.01 -3.32 8.16
CA ASP A 67 12.23 -4.45 8.68
C ASP A 67 10.72 -4.22 8.47
N PRO A 68 10.01 -5.08 7.72
CA PRO A 68 8.60 -4.84 7.38
C PRO A 68 7.67 -4.72 8.60
N GLY A 69 7.96 -5.42 9.70
CA GLY A 69 7.17 -5.35 10.92
C GLY A 69 7.31 -3.99 11.59
N HIS A 70 8.55 -3.55 11.83
CA HIS A 70 8.81 -2.24 12.41
C HIS A 70 8.32 -1.09 11.52
N ILE A 71 8.49 -1.19 10.19
CA ILE A 71 8.00 -0.17 9.27
C ILE A 71 6.48 -0.08 9.31
N LYS A 72 5.78 -1.22 9.38
CA LYS A 72 4.32 -1.24 9.57
C LYS A 72 3.93 -0.53 10.85
N ASP A 73 4.49 -0.95 11.99
CA ASP A 73 4.09 -0.42 13.29
C ASP A 73 4.35 1.08 13.38
N TYR A 74 5.48 1.55 12.83
CA TYR A 74 5.78 2.99 12.73
C TYR A 74 4.79 3.72 11.82
N PHE A 75 4.48 3.16 10.65
CA PHE A 75 3.54 3.75 9.71
C PHE A 75 2.15 3.91 10.33
N GLU A 76 1.64 2.87 10.97
CA GLU A 76 0.33 2.90 11.63
C GLU A 76 0.32 3.89 12.80
N ALA A 77 1.38 3.93 13.60
CA ALA A 77 1.50 4.89 14.70
C ALA A 77 1.59 6.34 14.22
N ALA A 78 2.29 6.60 13.11
CA ALA A 78 2.50 7.94 12.58
C ALA A 78 1.27 8.50 11.83
N THR A 79 0.48 7.63 11.21
CA THR A 79 -0.64 8.03 10.35
C THR A 79 -2.02 7.78 10.97
N GLY A 80 -2.12 6.86 11.94
CA GLY A 80 -3.39 6.35 12.44
C GLY A 80 -4.08 5.35 11.50
N ALA A 81 -3.55 5.14 10.29
CA ALA A 81 -4.09 4.18 9.33
C ALA A 81 -3.72 2.75 9.74
N ARG A 82 -4.57 1.77 9.43
CA ARG A 82 -4.27 0.35 9.58
C ARG A 82 -3.74 -0.24 8.28
N VAL A 83 -2.62 -0.95 8.33
CA VAL A 83 -2.07 -1.70 7.21
C VAL A 83 -2.68 -3.10 7.19
N VAL A 84 -3.26 -3.47 6.05
CA VAL A 84 -3.87 -4.78 5.83
C VAL A 84 -3.24 -5.40 4.59
N THR A 85 -2.75 -6.64 4.73
CA THR A 85 -2.30 -7.43 3.59
C THR A 85 -3.45 -8.20 2.98
N MET A 86 -3.48 -8.26 1.66
CA MET A 86 -4.37 -9.18 0.96
C MET A 86 -3.93 -10.64 1.16
N PRO A 87 -4.88 -11.58 1.22
CA PRO A 87 -4.60 -13.01 1.15
C PRO A 87 -4.13 -13.48 -0.24
#